data_AF-A0A416DHB6-F1
#
_entry.id   AF-A0A416DHB6-F1
#
_cell.length_a   1.000
_cell.length_b   1.000
_cell.length_c   1.000
_cell.angle_alpha   90.00
_cell.angle_beta   90.00
_cell.angle_gamma   90.00
#
_symmetry.space_group_name_H-M   'P 1'
#
loop_
_entity.id
_entity.type
_entity.pdbx_description
1 polymer ?
#
loop_
_entity_poly.entity_id
_entity_poly.type
_entity_poly.pdbx_seq_one_letter_code
_entity_poly.pdbx_strand_id
1 'polypeptide(L)'
;MSTTEERAQMLYDKALTELNTYLEDMKTKPPQEIINSAYQIVNKQDLLMILESAEFTPAELNVLNELDHPLQVLYEEWLPVEDRHMEELRDSVQSYLDTRLQHRAEKLYADPSVFRYEGSYSEAREKGEVHLYRANRKRDRACIDAFTENISDANEARRMREFVQEWTQEFGHDRCKFLLGYTVQCADWDGRYSVASKREAAKTNYHITPEHDPFSEFHTNAHPCLVNYAYELLIEQERDKKKSAPKRDEPER
;
A
#
# COMPACT_ATOMS: atom_id res chain seq x y z
N MET A 1 17.45 -28.79 -41.14
CA MET A 1 17.33 -28.23 -39.78
C MET A 1 18.72 -28.26 -39.18
N SER A 2 19.08 -27.33 -38.30
CA SER A 2 20.40 -27.41 -37.65
C SER A 2 20.43 -28.66 -36.76
N THR A 3 21.59 -29.29 -36.55
CA THR A 3 21.73 -30.47 -35.67
C THR A 3 21.21 -30.24 -34.25
N THR A 4 21.10 -28.98 -33.84
CA THR A 4 20.55 -28.55 -32.55
C THR A 4 19.02 -28.59 -32.56
N GLU A 5 18.38 -28.05 -33.60
CA GLU A 5 16.91 -28.09 -33.77
C GLU A 5 16.38 -29.54 -33.82
N GLU A 6 17.09 -30.42 -34.54
CA GLU A 6 16.72 -31.84 -34.62
C GLU A 6 16.79 -32.53 -33.25
N ARG A 7 17.78 -32.20 -32.43
CA ARG A 7 17.93 -32.74 -31.06
C ARG A 7 16.90 -32.16 -30.09
N ALA A 8 16.52 -30.90 -30.25
CA ALA A 8 15.44 -30.30 -29.49
C ALA A 8 14.10 -30.96 -29.83
N GLN A 9 13.81 -31.18 -31.12
CA GLN A 9 12.61 -31.88 -31.56
C GLN A 9 12.56 -33.32 -31.03
N MET A 10 13.68 -34.04 -31.06
CA MET A 10 13.76 -35.40 -30.53
C MET A 10 13.44 -35.46 -29.02
N LEU A 11 13.96 -34.51 -28.24
CA LEU A 11 13.67 -34.40 -26.82
C LEU A 11 12.18 -34.13 -26.57
N TYR A 12 11.61 -33.18 -27.32
CA TYR A 12 10.19 -32.85 -27.25
C TYR A 12 9.31 -34.06 -27.58
N ASP A 13 9.56 -34.75 -28.70
CA ASP A 13 8.77 -35.92 -29.11
C ASP A 13 8.83 -37.05 -28.06
N LYS A 14 10.00 -37.24 -27.44
CA LYS A 14 10.19 -38.19 -26.34
C LYS A 14 9.36 -37.80 -25.12
N ALA A 15 9.45 -36.55 -24.68
CA ALA A 15 8.68 -36.03 -23.54
C ALA A 15 7.16 -36.07 -23.80
N LEU A 16 6.72 -35.70 -25.01
CA LEU A 16 5.32 -35.76 -25.42
C LEU A 16 4.79 -37.20 -25.39
N THR A 17 5.58 -38.16 -25.88
CA THR A 17 5.22 -39.59 -25.85
C THR A 17 5.11 -40.10 -24.42
N GLU A 18 6.03 -39.70 -23.53
CA GLU A 18 5.98 -40.02 -22.11
C GLU A 18 4.69 -39.48 -21.46
N LEU A 19 4.39 -38.20 -21.68
CA LEU A 19 3.18 -37.56 -21.13
C LEU A 19 1.91 -38.24 -21.62
N ASN A 20 1.80 -38.50 -22.92
CA ASN A 20 0.62 -39.17 -23.49
C ASN A 20 0.43 -40.57 -22.92
N THR A 21 1.52 -41.33 -22.77
CA THR A 21 1.50 -42.66 -22.16
C THR A 21 1.02 -42.60 -20.71
N TYR A 22 1.55 -41.65 -19.94
CA TYR A 22 1.14 -41.42 -18.55
C TYR A 22 -0.34 -41.04 -18.45
N LEU A 23 -0.82 -40.14 -19.31
CA LEU A 23 -2.24 -39.73 -19.34
C LEU A 23 -3.18 -40.87 -19.72
N GLU A 24 -2.81 -41.73 -20.68
CA GLU A 24 -3.60 -42.91 -21.02
C GLU A 24 -3.67 -43.92 -19.86
N ASP A 25 -2.57 -44.17 -19.13
CA ASP A 25 -2.60 -44.98 -17.91
C ASP A 25 -3.51 -44.34 -16.85
N MET A 26 -3.39 -43.03 -16.62
CA MET A 26 -4.20 -42.29 -15.66
C MET A 26 -5.71 -42.37 -15.94
N LYS A 27 -6.13 -42.44 -17.20
CA LYS A 27 -7.55 -42.61 -17.58
C LYS A 27 -8.16 -43.93 -17.12
N THR A 28 -7.33 -44.92 -16.81
CA THR A 28 -7.78 -46.24 -16.31
C THR A 28 -7.90 -46.30 -14.79
N LYS A 29 -7.38 -45.30 -14.07
CA LYS A 29 -7.36 -45.25 -12.60
C LYS A 29 -8.70 -44.80 -12.01
N PRO A 30 -9.01 -45.12 -10.75
CA PRO A 30 -10.20 -44.58 -10.08
C PRO A 30 -10.10 -43.06 -9.93
N PRO A 31 -11.24 -42.34 -9.83
CA PRO A 31 -11.26 -40.89 -9.74
C PRO A 31 -10.37 -40.29 -8.64
N GLN A 32 -10.26 -40.96 -7.49
CA GLN A 32 -9.43 -40.48 -6.39
C GLN A 32 -7.93 -40.50 -6.73
N GLU A 33 -7.45 -41.52 -7.45
CA GLU A 33 -6.05 -41.59 -7.88
C GLU A 33 -5.74 -40.54 -8.96
N ILE A 34 -6.71 -40.26 -9.83
CA ILE A 34 -6.61 -39.16 -10.81
C ILE A 34 -6.49 -37.81 -10.08
N ILE A 35 -7.33 -37.56 -9.07
CA ILE A 35 -7.27 -36.34 -8.25
C ILE A 35 -5.91 -36.22 -7.55
N ASN A 36 -5.42 -37.29 -6.93
CA ASN A 36 -4.14 -37.28 -6.25
C ASN A 36 -2.96 -37.02 -7.20
N SER A 37 -3.10 -37.38 -8.48
CA SER A 37 -2.08 -37.19 -9.51
C SER A 37 -2.22 -35.87 -10.28
N ALA A 38 -3.28 -35.09 -10.04
CA ALA A 38 -3.57 -33.88 -10.81
C ALA A 38 -2.42 -32.87 -10.79
N TYR A 39 -1.75 -32.72 -9.64
CA TYR A 39 -0.59 -31.85 -9.51
C TYR A 39 0.58 -32.31 -10.39
N GLN A 40 0.90 -33.61 -10.39
CA GLN A 40 1.95 -34.17 -11.24
C GLN A 40 1.58 -34.03 -12.73
N ILE A 41 0.31 -34.23 -13.09
CA ILE A 41 -0.17 -34.07 -14.46
C ILE A 41 0.09 -32.65 -14.98
N VAL A 42 -0.33 -31.63 -14.23
CA VAL A 42 -0.14 -30.22 -14.62
C VAL A 42 1.34 -29.89 -14.74
N ASN A 43 2.16 -30.26 -13.75
CA ASN A 43 3.59 -29.96 -13.79
C ASN A 43 4.32 -30.67 -14.94
N LYS A 44 3.94 -31.90 -15.30
CA LYS A 44 4.48 -32.57 -16.49
C LYS A 44 4.08 -31.87 -17.80
N GLN A 45 2.88 -31.29 -17.86
CA GLN A 45 2.44 -30.48 -19.01
C GLN A 45 3.25 -29.18 -19.10
N ASP A 46 3.49 -28.50 -17.98
CA ASP A 46 4.28 -27.27 -17.95
C ASP A 46 5.76 -27.52 -18.27
N LEU A 47 6.34 -28.62 -17.76
CA LEU A 47 7.68 -29.06 -18.13
C LEU A 47 7.79 -29.36 -19.63
N LEU A 48 6.78 -30.00 -20.24
CA LEU A 48 6.76 -30.20 -21.68
C LEU A 48 6.76 -28.88 -22.46
N MET A 49 5.99 -27.89 -22.00
CA MET A 49 5.96 -26.55 -22.59
C MET A 49 7.32 -25.84 -22.48
N ILE A 50 8.03 -26.03 -21.37
CA ILE A 50 9.41 -25.53 -21.20
C ILE A 50 10.35 -26.24 -22.20
N LEU A 51 10.25 -27.57 -22.33
CA LEU A 51 11.06 -28.33 -23.29
C LEU A 51 10.80 -27.94 -24.75
N GLU A 52 9.60 -27.45 -25.07
CA GLU A 52 9.25 -26.94 -26.41
C GLU A 52 9.80 -25.53 -26.66
N SER A 53 9.73 -24.64 -25.66
CA SER A 53 9.92 -23.20 -25.85
C SER A 53 11.28 -22.65 -25.39
N ALA A 54 11.97 -23.34 -24.49
CA ALA A 54 13.26 -22.89 -23.98
C ALA A 54 14.39 -23.14 -24.99
N GLU A 55 15.34 -22.20 -25.05
CA GLU A 55 16.55 -22.36 -25.86
C GLU A 55 17.61 -23.14 -25.08
N PHE A 56 17.89 -24.36 -25.53
CA PHE A 56 18.94 -25.20 -24.96
C PHE A 56 20.19 -25.21 -25.83
N THR A 57 21.35 -25.18 -25.19
CA THR A 57 22.63 -25.39 -25.86
C THR A 57 22.77 -26.84 -26.34
N PRO A 58 23.63 -27.12 -27.34
CA PRO A 58 23.87 -28.48 -27.79
C PRO A 58 24.37 -29.44 -26.69
N ALA A 59 25.03 -28.92 -25.65
CA ALA A 59 25.50 -29.73 -24.53
C ALA A 59 24.34 -30.12 -23.60
N GLU A 60 23.45 -29.18 -23.27
CA GLU A 60 22.25 -29.44 -22.46
C GLU A 60 21.31 -30.43 -23.16
N LEU A 61 21.11 -30.28 -24.47
CA LEU A 61 20.29 -31.21 -25.25
C LEU A 61 20.83 -32.64 -25.24
N ASN A 62 22.15 -32.84 -25.18
CA ASN A 62 22.70 -34.20 -25.09
C ASN A 62 22.33 -34.84 -23.75
N VAL A 63 22.50 -34.11 -22.64
CA VAL A 63 22.15 -34.58 -21.29
C VAL A 63 20.66 -34.89 -21.19
N LEU A 64 19.80 -33.99 -21.68
CA LEU A 64 18.35 -34.18 -21.61
C LEU A 64 17.87 -35.37 -22.48
N ASN A 65 18.47 -35.56 -23.66
CA ASN A 65 18.10 -36.68 -24.54
C ASN A 65 18.55 -38.06 -24.01
N GLU A 66 19.55 -38.10 -23.13
CA GLU A 66 19.97 -39.33 -22.44
C GLU A 66 18.93 -39.84 -21.42
N LEU A 67 18.01 -38.98 -20.95
CA LEU A 67 16.96 -39.36 -20.00
C LEU A 67 15.88 -40.21 -20.67
N ASP A 68 15.62 -41.42 -20.17
CA ASP A 68 14.55 -42.29 -20.69
C ASP A 68 13.14 -41.72 -20.46
N HIS A 69 12.93 -41.11 -19.30
CA HIS A 69 11.67 -40.47 -18.89
C HIS A 69 11.93 -39.02 -18.46
N PRO A 70 12.22 -38.10 -19.42
CA PRO A 70 12.64 -36.74 -19.11
C PRO A 70 11.64 -36.00 -18.22
N LEU A 71 10.32 -36.13 -18.44
CA LEU A 71 9.34 -35.42 -17.61
C LEU A 71 9.23 -36.00 -16.21
N GLN A 72 9.49 -37.29 -16.01
CA GLN A 72 9.49 -37.91 -14.67
C GLN A 72 10.70 -37.45 -13.87
N VAL A 73 11.88 -37.52 -14.46
CA VAL A 73 13.12 -37.11 -13.81
C VAL A 73 13.05 -35.63 -13.43
N LEU A 74 12.68 -34.76 -14.37
CA LEU A 74 12.59 -33.32 -14.10
C LEU A 74 11.55 -32.98 -13.02
N TYR A 75 10.40 -33.68 -13.01
CA TYR A 75 9.38 -33.48 -11.97
C TYR A 75 9.88 -33.92 -10.59
N GLU A 76 10.53 -35.07 -10.49
CA GLU A 76 11.06 -35.60 -9.21
C GLU A 76 12.21 -34.77 -8.66
N GLU A 77 13.03 -34.17 -9.52
CA GLU A 77 14.08 -33.24 -9.11
C GLU A 77 13.51 -31.89 -8.62
N TRP A 78 12.42 -31.42 -9.22
CA TRP A 78 11.78 -30.17 -8.85
C TRP A 78 10.91 -30.29 -7.58
N LEU A 79 10.18 -31.38 -7.41
CA LEU A 79 9.18 -31.54 -6.34
C LEU A 79 9.73 -31.27 -4.92
N PRO A 80 10.94 -31.72 -4.51
CA PRO A 80 11.47 -31.48 -3.17
C PRO A 80 11.84 -30.03 -2.88
N VAL A 81 12.12 -29.24 -3.93
CA VAL A 81 12.51 -27.82 -3.81
C VAL A 81 11.32 -26.89 -4.05
N GLU A 82 10.15 -27.44 -4.36
CA GLU A 82 8.98 -26.65 -4.68
C GLU A 82 8.29 -26.10 -3.42
N ASP A 83 8.64 -24.87 -3.09
CA ASP A 83 7.98 -24.05 -2.05
C ASP A 83 7.27 -22.82 -2.69
N ARG A 84 7.73 -22.42 -3.88
CA ARG A 84 7.41 -21.12 -4.49
C ARG A 84 5.95 -21.00 -4.93
N HIS A 85 5.33 -22.03 -5.49
CA HIS A 85 3.95 -21.97 -5.95
C HIS A 85 2.97 -21.66 -4.80
N MET A 86 3.20 -22.25 -3.63
CA MET A 86 2.38 -21.97 -2.45
C MET A 86 2.63 -20.56 -1.90
N GLU A 87 3.86 -20.05 -2.00
CA GLU A 87 4.19 -18.65 -1.70
C GLU A 87 3.50 -17.69 -2.67
N GLU A 88 3.51 -17.96 -3.97
CA GLU A 88 2.82 -17.15 -4.99
C GLU A 88 1.31 -17.06 -4.74
N LEU A 89 0.68 -18.19 -4.40
CA LEU A 89 -0.74 -18.21 -4.04
C LEU A 89 -1.01 -17.43 -2.75
N ARG A 90 -0.14 -17.56 -1.74
CA ARG A 90 -0.23 -16.79 -0.50
C ARG A 90 -0.09 -15.30 -0.76
N ASP A 91 0.90 -14.89 -1.56
CA ASP A 91 1.17 -13.51 -1.91
C ASP A 91 0.02 -12.91 -2.73
N SER A 92 -0.60 -13.70 -3.62
CA SER A 92 -1.80 -13.29 -4.35
C SER A 92 -2.97 -12.98 -3.40
N VAL A 93 -3.21 -13.84 -2.41
CA VAL A 93 -4.25 -13.60 -1.38
C VAL A 93 -3.91 -12.38 -0.53
N GLN A 94 -2.66 -12.26 -0.08
CA GLN A 94 -2.23 -11.14 0.75
C GLN A 94 -2.32 -9.81 -0.01
N SER A 95 -1.88 -9.78 -1.27
CA SER A 95 -1.98 -8.63 -2.16
C SER A 95 -3.43 -8.18 -2.39
N TYR A 96 -4.34 -9.15 -2.60
CA TYR A 96 -5.76 -8.87 -2.68
C TYR A 96 -6.30 -8.21 -1.40
N LEU A 97 -5.97 -8.76 -0.23
CA LEU A 97 -6.40 -8.24 1.06
C LEU A 97 -5.83 -6.84 1.30
N ASP A 98 -4.53 -6.64 1.11
CA ASP A 98 -3.86 -5.35 1.28
C ASP A 98 -4.50 -4.28 0.39
N THR A 99 -4.76 -4.60 -0.87
CA THR A 99 -5.43 -3.69 -1.81
C THR A 99 -6.83 -3.31 -1.33
N ARG A 100 -7.63 -4.28 -0.88
CA ARG A 100 -9.01 -4.03 -0.42
C ARG A 100 -9.05 -3.25 0.90
N LEU A 101 -8.16 -3.57 1.83
CA LEU A 101 -8.03 -2.87 3.10
C LEU A 101 -7.56 -1.43 2.89
N GLN A 102 -6.55 -1.22 2.04
CA GLN A 102 -6.08 0.11 1.68
C GLN A 102 -7.20 0.93 1.02
N HIS A 103 -7.93 0.36 0.05
CA HIS A 103 -9.05 1.05 -0.58
C HIS A 103 -10.15 1.46 0.42
N ARG A 104 -10.52 0.56 1.34
CA ARG A 104 -11.50 0.86 2.40
C ARG A 104 -11.00 1.96 3.33
N ALA A 105 -9.73 1.92 3.71
CA ALA A 105 -9.11 2.93 4.55
C ALA A 105 -9.06 4.31 3.87
N GLU A 106 -8.71 4.36 2.59
CA GLU A 106 -8.70 5.62 1.83
C GLU A 106 -10.10 6.20 1.71
N LYS A 107 -11.12 5.36 1.47
CA LYS A 107 -12.51 5.81 1.47
C LYS A 107 -12.97 6.31 2.83
N LEU A 108 -12.52 5.68 3.91
CA LEU A 108 -12.78 6.12 5.29
C LEU A 108 -12.19 7.52 5.53
N TYR A 109 -10.90 7.73 5.24
CA TYR A 109 -10.24 9.01 5.49
C TYR A 109 -10.57 10.12 4.47
N ALA A 110 -11.22 9.79 3.36
CA ALA A 110 -11.80 10.77 2.44
C ALA A 110 -12.97 11.54 3.08
N ASP A 111 -13.66 10.96 4.08
CA ASP A 111 -14.67 11.66 4.85
C ASP A 111 -14.00 12.67 5.81
N PRO A 112 -14.24 13.99 5.66
CA PRO A 112 -13.63 15.03 6.50
C PRO A 112 -14.09 14.99 7.96
N SER A 113 -15.14 14.25 8.29
CA SER A 113 -15.61 14.07 9.68
C SER A 113 -14.84 12.99 10.45
N VAL A 114 -14.07 12.16 9.75
CA VAL A 114 -13.30 11.08 10.37
C VAL A 114 -12.03 11.64 11.00
N PHE A 115 -11.86 11.36 12.30
CA PHE A 115 -10.65 11.72 13.04
C PHE A 115 -9.41 11.05 12.45
N ARG A 116 -8.28 11.74 12.57
CA ARG A 116 -6.99 11.20 12.14
C ARG A 116 -6.63 9.92 12.90
N TYR A 117 -5.85 9.05 12.26
CA TYR A 117 -5.33 7.85 12.92
C TYR A 117 -4.45 8.24 14.11
N GLU A 118 -4.75 7.68 15.29
CA GLU A 118 -3.97 7.85 16.50
C GLU A 118 -3.03 6.65 16.68
N GLY A 119 -1.72 6.91 16.68
CA GLY A 119 -0.70 5.90 16.88
C GLY A 119 0.46 5.98 15.88
N SER A 120 1.54 5.33 16.24
CA SER A 120 2.74 5.16 15.42
C SER A 120 2.56 4.05 14.37
N TYR A 121 3.47 4.01 13.41
CA TYR A 121 3.52 2.92 12.43
C TYR A 121 3.76 1.55 13.10
N SER A 122 4.55 1.50 14.18
CA SER A 122 4.80 0.25 14.91
C SER A 122 3.53 -0.30 15.54
N GLU A 123 2.78 0.55 16.23
CA GLU A 123 1.49 0.16 16.84
C GLU A 123 0.47 -0.26 15.77
N ALA A 124 0.42 0.45 14.64
CA ALA A 124 -0.43 0.05 13.52
C ALA A 124 -0.03 -1.31 12.94
N ARG A 125 1.27 -1.61 12.89
CA ARG A 125 1.78 -2.93 12.45
C ARG A 125 1.39 -4.03 13.42
N GLU A 126 1.55 -3.81 14.72
CA GLU A 126 1.17 -4.77 15.76
C GLU A 126 -0.33 -5.09 15.75
N LYS A 127 -1.17 -4.09 15.45
CA LYS A 127 -2.63 -4.24 15.37
C LYS A 127 -3.15 -4.74 14.01
N GLY A 128 -2.29 -4.84 12.98
CA GLY A 128 -2.74 -5.14 11.61
C GLY A 128 -3.47 -3.97 10.92
N GLU A 129 -3.31 -2.75 11.43
CA GLU A 129 -4.00 -1.52 11.00
C GLU A 129 -3.12 -0.65 10.07
N VAL A 130 -2.04 -1.21 9.52
CA VAL A 130 -1.08 -0.50 8.65
C VAL A 130 -1.79 0.24 7.50
N HIS A 131 -2.83 -0.34 6.93
CA HIS A 131 -3.64 0.26 5.88
C HIS A 131 -4.37 1.54 6.34
N LEU A 132 -4.88 1.57 7.58
CA LEU A 132 -5.48 2.77 8.17
C LEU A 132 -4.43 3.87 8.36
N TYR A 133 -3.28 3.51 8.94
CA TYR A 133 -2.18 4.44 9.10
C TYR A 133 -1.73 5.04 7.76
N ARG A 134 -1.49 4.19 6.74
CA ARG A 134 -1.05 4.62 5.40
C ARG A 134 -2.07 5.53 4.72
N ALA A 135 -3.35 5.17 4.76
CA ALA A 135 -4.41 5.98 4.19
C ALA A 135 -4.55 7.34 4.91
N ASN A 136 -4.44 7.36 6.24
CA ASN A 136 -4.42 8.62 6.99
C ASN A 136 -3.23 9.50 6.58
N ARG A 137 -2.02 8.95 6.49
CA ARG A 137 -0.82 9.70 6.07
C ARG A 137 -0.93 10.21 4.64
N LYS A 138 -1.49 9.41 3.73
CA LYS A 138 -1.79 9.83 2.36
C LYS A 138 -2.77 11.02 2.34
N ARG A 139 -3.80 11.01 3.20
CA ARG A 139 -4.75 12.12 3.31
C ARG A 139 -4.14 13.36 3.97
N ASP A 140 -3.28 13.18 4.97
CA ASP A 140 -2.50 14.26 5.58
C ASP A 140 -1.59 14.95 4.55
N ARG A 141 -0.91 14.16 3.71
CA ARG A 141 -0.11 14.65 2.57
C ARG A 141 -0.95 15.49 1.62
N ALA A 142 -2.06 14.94 1.12
CA ALA A 142 -2.96 15.65 0.22
C ALA A 142 -3.50 16.95 0.83
N CYS A 143 -3.77 16.96 2.14
CA CYS A 143 -4.24 18.13 2.87
C CYS A 143 -3.21 19.26 2.89
N ILE A 144 -1.96 18.96 3.26
CA ILE A 144 -0.91 19.98 3.34
C ILE A 144 -0.40 20.41 1.97
N ASP A 145 -0.38 19.52 0.98
CA ASP A 145 -0.01 19.86 -0.39
C ASP A 145 -1.04 20.84 -0.98
N ALA A 146 -2.34 20.54 -0.84
CA ALA A 146 -3.41 21.45 -1.26
C ALA A 146 -3.32 22.82 -0.57
N PHE A 147 -2.95 22.86 0.71
CA PHE A 147 -2.68 24.11 1.40
C PHE A 147 -1.52 24.87 0.76
N THR A 148 -0.38 24.20 0.62
CA THR A 148 0.88 24.79 0.16
C THR A 148 0.78 25.33 -1.26
N GLU A 149 0.07 24.62 -2.14
CA GLU A 149 -0.10 24.99 -3.55
C GLU A 149 -1.02 26.20 -3.74
N ASN A 150 -2.04 26.37 -2.90
CA ASN A 150 -3.13 27.33 -3.17
C ASN A 150 -3.15 28.55 -2.23
N ILE A 151 -2.38 28.52 -1.13
CA ILE A 151 -2.42 29.56 -0.09
C ILE A 151 -1.99 30.95 -0.60
N SER A 152 -0.97 31.01 -1.46
CA SER A 152 -0.46 32.27 -2.00
C SER A 152 -1.50 32.94 -2.90
N ASP A 153 -2.07 32.18 -3.84
CA ASP A 153 -3.11 32.65 -4.77
C ASP A 153 -4.37 33.10 -4.02
N ALA A 154 -4.79 32.33 -3.02
CA ALA A 154 -5.91 32.69 -2.16
C ALA A 154 -5.67 34.04 -1.44
N ASN A 155 -4.45 34.28 -0.97
CA ASN A 155 -4.08 35.54 -0.35
C ASN A 155 -4.03 36.70 -1.36
N GLU A 156 -3.43 36.51 -2.54
CA GLU A 156 -3.38 37.51 -3.60
C GLU A 156 -4.79 37.92 -4.08
N ALA A 157 -5.68 36.94 -4.19
CA ALA A 157 -7.09 37.14 -4.52
C ALA A 157 -7.93 37.70 -3.37
N ARG A 158 -7.35 37.91 -2.17
CA ARG A 158 -8.03 38.33 -0.94
C ARG A 158 -9.18 37.40 -0.52
N ARG A 159 -9.03 36.11 -0.78
CA ARG A 159 -10.01 35.03 -0.51
C ARG A 159 -9.54 34.04 0.56
N MET A 160 -8.72 34.52 1.49
CA MET A 160 -8.11 33.66 2.52
C MET A 160 -9.16 32.95 3.39
N ARG A 161 -10.21 33.65 3.80
CA ARG A 161 -11.25 33.08 4.67
C ARG A 161 -12.05 32.00 3.95
N GLU A 162 -12.43 32.28 2.71
CA GLU A 162 -13.13 31.35 1.82
C GLU A 162 -12.27 30.11 1.57
N PHE A 163 -10.98 30.30 1.29
CA PHE A 163 -10.04 29.20 1.09
C PHE A 163 -9.93 28.29 2.33
N VAL A 164 -9.75 28.85 3.54
CA VAL A 164 -9.70 28.02 4.76
C VAL A 164 -11.02 27.29 4.98
N GLN A 165 -12.15 27.92 4.67
CA GLN A 165 -13.46 27.27 4.78
C GLN A 165 -13.59 26.10 3.80
N GLU A 166 -13.26 26.27 2.54
CA GLU A 166 -13.29 25.21 1.52
C GLU A 166 -12.29 24.09 1.86
N TRP A 167 -11.06 24.44 2.28
CA TRP A 167 -10.03 23.49 2.67
C TRP A 167 -10.43 22.65 3.89
N THR A 168 -11.07 23.26 4.90
CA THR A 168 -11.58 22.52 6.07
C THR A 168 -12.83 21.69 5.77
N GLN A 169 -13.65 22.09 4.80
CA GLN A 169 -14.76 21.28 4.31
C GLN A 169 -14.27 20.02 3.61
N GLU A 170 -13.19 20.14 2.82
CA GLU A 170 -12.61 19.01 2.09
C GLU A 170 -11.85 18.05 3.00
N PHE A 171 -10.96 18.57 3.86
CA PHE A 171 -10.01 17.72 4.60
C PHE A 171 -10.36 17.46 6.06
N GLY A 172 -11.33 18.20 6.60
CA GLY A 172 -11.69 18.17 8.01
C GLY A 172 -10.87 19.18 8.81
N HIS A 173 -11.57 19.89 9.69
CA HIS A 173 -10.97 20.96 10.51
C HIS A 173 -9.83 20.44 11.41
N ASP A 174 -10.00 19.29 12.05
CA ASP A 174 -8.98 18.72 12.95
C ASP A 174 -7.68 18.38 12.21
N ARG A 175 -7.78 17.85 10.99
CA ARG A 175 -6.60 17.55 10.16
C ARG A 175 -5.88 18.82 9.74
N CYS A 176 -6.62 19.79 9.22
CA CYS A 176 -6.10 21.09 8.84
C CYS A 176 -5.36 21.76 10.00
N LYS A 177 -5.98 21.79 11.19
CA LYS A 177 -5.40 22.39 12.40
C LYS A 177 -4.19 21.61 12.90
N PHE A 178 -4.23 20.28 12.87
CA PHE A 178 -3.09 19.46 13.27
C PHE A 178 -1.85 19.76 12.42
N LEU A 179 -1.98 19.84 11.10
CA LEU A 179 -0.85 20.01 10.19
C LEU A 179 -0.24 21.42 10.22
N LEU A 180 -1.09 22.47 10.30
CA LEU A 180 -0.57 23.83 10.49
C LEU A 180 0.00 24.03 11.89
N GLY A 181 -0.63 23.43 12.92
CA GLY A 181 -0.11 23.44 14.28
C GLY A 181 1.30 22.85 14.35
N TYR A 182 1.54 21.74 13.64
CA TYR A 182 2.86 21.13 13.53
C TYR A 182 3.87 22.11 12.92
N THR A 183 3.52 22.74 11.79
CA THR A 183 4.37 23.73 11.11
C THR A 183 4.72 24.91 12.04
N VAL A 184 3.73 25.44 12.76
CA VAL A 184 3.94 26.54 13.74
C VAL A 184 4.86 26.10 14.87
N GLN A 185 4.71 24.88 15.38
CA GLN A 185 5.51 24.36 16.49
C GLN A 185 6.97 24.09 16.09
N CYS A 186 7.22 23.62 14.86
CA CYS A 186 8.58 23.48 14.32
C CYS A 186 9.31 24.82 14.15
N ALA A 187 8.56 25.92 14.07
CA ALA A 187 9.07 27.28 13.90
C ALA A 187 8.70 28.19 15.08
N ASP A 188 8.72 27.65 16.30
CA ASP A 188 8.40 28.38 17.53
C ASP A 188 9.31 29.62 17.77
N TRP A 189 10.50 29.61 17.20
CA TRP A 189 11.47 30.71 17.19
C TRP A 189 11.09 31.86 16.23
N ASP A 190 10.26 31.62 15.21
CA ASP A 190 9.94 32.62 14.20
C ASP A 190 8.96 33.68 14.75
N GLY A 191 9.39 34.95 14.73
CA GLY A 191 8.62 36.08 15.25
C GLY A 191 7.36 36.43 14.45
N ARG A 192 7.17 35.86 13.25
CA ARG A 192 5.99 36.09 12.41
C ARG A 192 4.75 35.33 12.89
N TYR A 193 4.91 34.25 13.66
CA TYR A 193 3.79 33.56 14.29
C TYR A 193 3.36 34.28 15.56
N SER A 194 2.06 34.48 15.73
CA SER A 194 1.51 35.16 16.90
C SER A 194 1.68 34.30 18.16
N VAL A 195 1.69 34.97 19.33
CA VAL A 195 1.73 34.30 20.63
C VAL A 195 0.54 33.35 20.81
N ALA A 196 -0.64 33.72 20.27
CA ALA A 196 -1.83 32.89 20.31
C ALA A 196 -1.66 31.61 19.49
N SER A 197 -1.13 31.72 18.26
CA SER A 197 -0.84 30.57 17.39
C SER A 197 0.16 29.63 18.05
N LYS A 198 1.29 30.14 18.57
CA LYS A 198 2.31 29.31 19.24
C LYS A 198 1.73 28.57 20.45
N ARG A 199 0.93 29.27 21.26
CA ARG A 199 0.28 28.67 22.44
C ARG A 199 -0.72 27.58 22.06
N GLU A 200 -1.47 27.77 20.97
CA GLU A 200 -2.41 26.76 20.50
C GLU A 200 -1.69 25.53 19.94
N ALA A 201 -0.68 25.74 19.09
CA ALA A 201 0.13 24.68 18.50
C ALA A 201 0.80 23.80 19.57
N ALA A 202 1.32 24.41 20.63
CA ALA A 202 1.97 23.72 21.75
C ALA A 202 1.05 22.78 22.56
N LYS A 203 -0.27 22.77 22.31
CA LYS A 203 -1.20 21.84 22.98
C LYS A 203 -1.09 20.41 22.45
N THR A 204 -0.61 20.24 21.24
CA THR A 204 -0.49 18.93 20.60
C THR A 204 0.91 18.38 20.80
N ASN A 205 1.01 17.13 21.23
CA ASN A 205 2.28 16.42 21.28
C ASN A 205 2.48 15.67 19.94
N TYR A 206 3.40 16.16 19.12
CA TYR A 206 3.77 15.53 17.85
C TYR A 206 4.84 14.44 18.02
N HIS A 207 5.27 14.17 19.25
CA HIS A 207 6.32 13.19 19.59
C HIS A 207 7.65 13.44 18.84
N ILE A 208 7.99 14.72 18.65
CA ILE A 208 9.25 15.14 18.04
C ILE A 208 10.39 14.91 19.05
N THR A 209 11.41 14.15 18.65
CA THR A 209 12.67 14.01 19.38
C THR A 209 13.83 14.49 18.50
N PRO A 210 15.03 14.73 19.07
CA PRO A 210 16.21 15.08 18.26
C PRO A 210 16.56 14.03 17.20
N GLU A 211 16.25 12.76 17.45
CA GLU A 211 16.55 11.62 16.59
C GLU A 211 15.44 11.32 15.58
N HIS A 212 14.20 11.68 15.90
CA HIS A 212 13.05 11.34 15.07
C HIS A 212 11.94 12.40 15.14
N ASP A 213 11.56 12.89 13.97
CA ASP A 213 10.35 13.68 13.77
C ASP A 213 9.34 12.86 12.95
N PRO A 214 8.25 12.38 13.58
CA PRO A 214 7.26 11.56 12.89
C PRO A 214 6.48 12.32 11.81
N PHE A 215 6.53 13.65 11.75
CA PHE A 215 5.72 14.48 10.88
C PHE A 215 6.53 15.43 10.00
N SER A 216 7.87 15.31 9.98
CA SER A 216 8.81 16.13 9.17
C SER A 216 8.39 16.30 7.72
N GLU A 217 7.76 15.27 7.18
CA GLU A 217 7.32 15.21 5.81
C GLU A 217 6.14 16.17 5.51
N PHE A 218 5.37 16.60 6.52
CA PHE A 218 4.19 17.47 6.38
C PHE A 218 4.45 18.92 6.76
N HIS A 219 5.70 19.34 6.88
CA HIS A 219 6.03 20.74 7.01
C HIS A 219 5.74 21.48 5.70
N THR A 220 4.96 22.57 5.74
CA THR A 220 4.73 23.42 4.55
C THR A 220 5.82 24.48 4.39
N ASN A 221 6.23 24.74 3.14
CA ASN A 221 7.16 25.82 2.81
C ASN A 221 6.45 27.16 2.50
N ALA A 222 5.13 27.25 2.74
CA ALA A 222 4.38 28.48 2.57
C ALA A 222 4.91 29.61 3.47
N HIS A 223 4.72 30.87 3.04
CA HIS A 223 5.23 32.01 3.79
C HIS A 223 4.63 32.06 5.22
N PRO A 224 5.44 32.20 6.29
CA PRO A 224 4.97 32.10 7.68
C PRO A 224 3.82 33.01 8.06
N CYS A 225 3.72 34.23 7.50
CA CYS A 225 2.57 35.10 7.74
C CYS A 225 1.25 34.51 7.22
N LEU A 226 1.29 33.78 6.09
CA LEU A 226 0.11 33.13 5.52
C LEU A 226 -0.30 31.91 6.35
N VAL A 227 0.69 31.11 6.78
CA VAL A 227 0.48 30.00 7.72
C VAL A 227 -0.13 30.49 9.02
N ASN A 228 0.42 31.57 9.61
CA ASN A 228 -0.13 32.16 10.83
C ASN A 228 -1.58 32.62 10.62
N TYR A 229 -1.85 33.34 9.53
CA TYR A 229 -3.19 33.85 9.27
C TYR A 229 -4.22 32.72 9.08
N ALA A 230 -3.89 31.70 8.29
CA ALA A 230 -4.74 30.53 8.12
C ALA A 230 -4.97 29.79 9.44
N TYR A 231 -3.92 29.62 10.26
CA TYR A 231 -4.03 28.95 11.56
C TYR A 231 -4.91 29.74 12.55
N GLU A 232 -4.81 31.07 12.58
CA GLU A 232 -5.69 31.91 13.38
C GLU A 232 -7.16 31.78 12.95
N LEU A 233 -7.44 31.71 11.64
CA LEU A 233 -8.78 31.45 11.12
C LEU A 233 -9.34 30.09 11.58
N LEU A 234 -8.51 29.04 11.64
CA LEU A 234 -8.91 27.74 12.18
C LEU A 234 -9.27 27.83 13.67
N ILE A 235 -8.49 28.59 14.45
CA ILE A 235 -8.73 28.81 15.88
C ILE A 235 -10.04 29.60 16.10
N GLU A 236 -10.31 30.60 15.27
CA GLU A 236 -11.57 31.36 15.27
C GLU A 236 -12.77 30.42 15.02
N GLN A 237 -12.71 29.59 13.99
CA GLN A 237 -13.78 28.65 13.63
C GLN A 237 -14.17 27.71 14.77
N GLU A 238 -13.21 27.20 15.56
CA GLU A 238 -13.53 26.36 16.73
C GLU A 238 -14.23 27.15 17.84
N ARG A 239 -13.79 28.38 18.09
CA ARG A 239 -14.37 29.23 19.13
C ARG A 239 -15.83 29.54 18.81
N ASP A 240 -16.13 29.80 17.53
CA ASP A 240 -17.48 30.10 17.11
C ASP A 240 -18.38 28.86 17.14
N LYS A 241 -17.87 27.68 16.75
CA LYS A 241 -18.59 26.40 16.95
C LYS A 241 -18.92 26.14 18.43
N LYS A 242 -17.98 26.44 19.35
CA LYS A 242 -18.19 26.29 20.81
C LYS A 242 -19.21 27.29 21.37
N LYS A 243 -19.30 28.50 20.83
CA LYS A 243 -20.30 29.50 21.23
C LYS A 243 -21.71 29.17 20.72
N SER A 244 -21.81 28.53 19.54
CA SER A 244 -23.09 28.15 18.94
C SER A 244 -23.68 26.84 19.49
N ALA A 245 -22.93 26.04 20.24
CA ALA A 245 -23.45 24.85 20.89
C ALA A 245 -24.39 25.26 22.04
N PRO A 246 -25.65 24.76 22.10
CA PRO A 246 -26.55 25.09 23.19
C PRO A 246 -25.94 24.66 24.53
N LYS A 247 -25.94 25.55 25.52
CA LYS A 247 -25.59 25.20 26.91
C LYS A 247 -26.52 24.05 27.31
N ARG A 248 -25.95 22.88 27.64
CA ARG A 248 -26.72 21.83 28.31
C ARG A 248 -27.16 22.41 29.65
N ASP A 249 -28.46 22.67 29.79
CA ASP A 249 -29.05 22.94 31.09
C ASP A 249 -28.80 21.73 31.98
N GLU A 250 -28.04 21.92 33.05
CA GLU A 250 -27.91 20.92 34.11
C GLU A 250 -29.29 20.80 34.80
N PRO A 251 -29.80 19.57 35.05
CA PRO A 251 -30.99 19.44 35.87
C PRO A 251 -30.63 19.77 37.32
N GLU A 252 -31.29 20.80 37.86
CA GLU A 252 -31.29 21.14 39.28
C GLU A 252 -31.66 19.90 40.11
N ARG A 253 -30.88 19.65 41.17
CA ARG A 253 -31.14 18.61 42.18
C ARG A 253 -32.06 19.14 43.28
#